data_AF-A0A9W6H456-F1
#
_entry.id   AF-A0A9W6H456-F1
#
_cell.length_a   1.000
_cell.length_b   1.000
_cell.length_c   1.000
_cell.angle_alpha   90.00
_cell.angle_beta   90.00
_cell.angle_gamma   90.00
#
_symmetry.space_group_name_H-M   'P 1'
#
loop_
_entity.id
_entity.type
_entity.pdbx_description
1 polymer ?
#
loop_
_entity_poly.entity_id
_entity_poly.type
_entity_poly.pdbx_seq_one_letter_code
_entity_poly.pdbx_strand_id
1 'polypeptide(L)' 'MHARVERTPLRTRIREAGGFYQWFNTTLISLAGPAQVGEGKGTPCHRCGAHKVDHALVDGELRCP' A
#
# COMPACT_ATOMS: atom_id res chain seq x y z
N MET A 1 -24.89 -41.04 -17.13
CA MET A 1 -23.49 -40.97 -16.67
C MET A 1 -23.02 -39.53 -16.83
N HIS A 2 -23.13 -38.71 -15.78
CA HIS A 2 -22.69 -37.31 -15.85
C HIS A 2 -21.17 -37.26 -15.71
N ALA A 3 -20.48 -36.77 -16.74
CA ALA A 3 -19.06 -36.49 -16.66
C ALA A 3 -18.82 -35.46 -15.55
N ARG A 4 -18.16 -35.88 -14.47
CA ARG A 4 -17.69 -34.97 -13.44
C ARG A 4 -16.60 -34.15 -14.10
N VAL A 5 -16.93 -32.92 -14.49
CA VAL A 5 -15.93 -31.96 -14.97
C VAL A 5 -14.87 -31.89 -13.88
N GLU A 6 -13.65 -32.36 -14.17
CA GLU A 6 -12.47 -32.25 -13.31
C GLU A 6 -12.14 -30.77 -13.18
N ARG A 7 -12.88 -30.09 -12.30
CA ARG A 7 -12.70 -28.68 -12.01
C ARG A 7 -11.48 -28.57 -11.12
N THR A 8 -10.53 -27.74 -11.55
CA THR A 8 -9.33 -27.42 -10.77
C THR A 8 -9.71 -27.12 -9.31
N PRO A 9 -9.08 -27.78 -8.33
CA PRO A 9 -9.42 -27.60 -6.93
C PRO A 9 -9.41 -26.12 -6.53
N LEU A 10 -10.37 -25.71 -5.70
CA LEU A 10 -10.54 -24.32 -5.28
C LEU A 10 -9.24 -23.70 -4.72
N ARG A 11 -8.48 -24.49 -3.95
CA ARG A 11 -7.19 -24.09 -3.37
C ARG A 11 -6.15 -23.72 -4.44
N THR A 12 -6.12 -24.46 -5.55
CA THR A 12 -5.22 -24.21 -6.68
C THR A 12 -5.60 -22.91 -7.37
N ARG A 13 -6.89 -22.70 -7.64
CA ARG A 13 -7.41 -21.47 -8.25
C ARG A 13 -7.15 -20.23 -7.39
N ILE A 14 -7.32 -20.36 -6.07
CA ILE A 14 -6.99 -19.28 -5.12
C ILE A 14 -5.50 -18.95 -5.20
N ARG A 15 -4.63 -19.97 -5.17
CA ARG A 15 -3.17 -19.78 -5.22
C ARG A 15 -2.71 -19.16 -6.54
N GLU A 16 -3.27 -19.60 -7.67
CA GLU A 16 -2.95 -19.09 -9.02
C GLU A 16 -3.39 -17.64 -9.24
N ALA A 17 -4.48 -17.20 -8.58
CA ALA A 17 -5.01 -15.85 -8.70
C ALA A 17 -4.32 -14.81 -7.79
N GLY A 18 -3.14 -15.10 -7.24
CA GLY A 18 -2.46 -14.22 -6.27
C GLY A 18 -2.85 -14.45 -4.81
N GLY A 19 -3.66 -15.48 -4.53
CA GLY A 19 -3.89 -16.01 -3.20
C GLY A 19 -4.97 -15.30 -2.38
N PHE A 20 -5.27 -15.93 -1.25
CA PHE A 20 -6.07 -15.35 -0.15
C PHE A 20 -5.52 -13.99 0.30
N TYR A 21 -4.20 -13.82 0.24
CA TYR A 21 -3.52 -12.61 0.70
C TYR A 21 -3.87 -11.38 -0.14
N GLN A 22 -3.95 -11.52 -1.48
CA GLN A 22 -4.36 -10.43 -2.34
C GLN A 22 -5.84 -10.05 -2.09
N TRP A 23 -6.74 -11.03 -2.00
CA TRP A 23 -8.14 -10.79 -1.64
C TRP A 23 -8.28 -10.08 -0.29
N PHE A 24 -7.53 -10.55 0.71
CA PHE A 24 -7.55 -9.99 2.06
C PHE A 24 -7.03 -8.55 2.08
N ASN A 25 -5.92 -8.27 1.41
CA ASN A 25 -5.36 -6.93 1.30
C ASN A 25 -6.30 -5.97 0.55
N THR A 26 -6.89 -6.41 -0.56
CA THR A 26 -7.85 -5.59 -1.29
C THR A 26 -9.06 -5.25 -0.42
N THR A 27 -9.59 -6.24 0.32
CA THR A 27 -10.72 -6.02 1.24
C THR A 27 -10.37 -5.05 2.36
N LEU A 28 -9.20 -5.20 2.97
CA LEU A 28 -8.71 -4.30 4.02
C LEU A 28 -8.55 -2.85 3.53
N ILE A 29 -7.94 -2.65 2.36
CA ILE A 29 -7.75 -1.31 1.77
C ILE A 29 -9.11 -0.67 1.46
N SER A 30 -10.05 -1.42 0.90
CA SER A 30 -11.41 -0.91 0.64
C SER A 30 -12.15 -0.52 1.91
N LEU A 31 -11.96 -1.27 3.01
CA LEU A 31 -12.61 -0.98 4.29
C LEU A 31 -11.97 0.22 5.01
N ALA A 32 -10.64 0.32 5.01
CA ALA A 32 -9.90 1.43 5.61
C ALA A 32 -10.12 2.75 4.87
N GLY A 33 -10.49 2.68 3.58
CA GLY A 33 -10.64 3.84 2.72
C GLY A 33 -9.30 4.38 2.22
N PRO A 34 -9.33 5.42 1.37
CA PRO A 34 -8.11 6.07 0.90
C PRO A 34 -7.34 6.67 2.09
N ALA A 35 -6.00 6.64 2.00
CA ALA A 35 -5.14 7.21 3.02
C ALA A 35 -5.54 8.67 3.30
N GLN A 36 -5.95 8.94 4.55
CA GLN A 36 -6.26 10.29 5.01
C GLN A 36 -4.94 11.02 5.23
N VAL A 37 -4.49 11.75 4.22
CA VAL A 37 -3.40 12.72 4.37
C VAL A 37 -3.98 13.98 5.01
N GLY A 38 -3.78 14.14 6.32
CA GLY A 38 -4.18 15.37 7.01
C GLY A 38 -3.41 16.58 6.49
N GLU A 39 -4.05 17.76 6.49
CA GLU A 39 -3.38 19.04 6.28
C GLU A 39 -2.42 19.28 7.46
N GLY A 40 -1.18 18.82 7.29
CA GLY A 40 -0.18 18.88 8.33
C GLY A 40 1.21 18.83 7.73
N LYS A 41 2.14 19.55 8.36
CA LYS A 41 3.53 19.60 7.90
C LYS A 41 4.31 18.29 8.18
N GLY A 42 3.64 17.24 8.66
CA GLY A 42 4.22 15.95 9.01
C GLY A 42 5.21 16.03 10.18
N THR A 43 5.99 14.98 10.39
CA THR A 43 7.01 14.94 11.44
C THR A 43 8.14 15.94 11.16
N PRO A 44 8.58 16.74 12.15
CA PRO A 44 9.74 17.63 11.99
C PRO A 44 11.03 16.87 11.68
N CYS A 45 11.94 17.51 10.95
CA CYS A 45 13.26 16.98 10.66
C CYS A 45 14.11 16.87 11.93
N HIS A 46 14.70 15.70 12.18
CA HIS A 46 15.56 15.47 13.34
C HIS A 46 16.83 16.33 13.36
N ARG A 47 17.27 16.88 12.22
CA ARG A 47 18.51 17.67 12.12
C ARG A 47 18.29 19.15 12.40
N CYS A 48 17.32 19.78 11.73
CA CYS A 48 17.10 21.23 11.81
C CYS A 48 15.79 21.62 12.50
N GLY A 49 14.91 20.67 12.84
CA GLY A 49 13.59 20.94 13.43
C GLY A 49 12.55 21.50 12.48
N ALA A 50 12.91 21.90 11.26
CA ALA A 50 11.96 22.33 10.24
C ALA A 50 11.17 21.14 9.67
N HIS A 51 9.97 21.38 9.15
CA HIS A 51 9.20 20.31 8.51
C HIS A 51 9.76 19.95 7.13
N LYS A 52 9.50 18.73 6.67
CA LYS A 52 9.98 18.25 5.35
C LYS A 52 9.60 19.19 4.22
N VAL A 53 8.41 19.79 4.29
CA VAL A 53 7.88 20.74 3.30
C VAL A 53 8.70 22.03 3.20
N ASP A 54 9.47 22.37 4.25
CA ASP A 54 10.28 23.59 4.33
C ASP A 54 11.75 23.33 3.89
N HIS A 55 12.11 22.12 3.43
CA HIS A 55 13.47 21.79 2.98
C HIS A 55 13.72 22.19 1.52
N ALA A 56 14.93 22.68 1.23
CA ALA A 56 15.34 23.05 -0.13
C ALA A 56 15.76 21.80 -0.91
N LEU A 57 15.27 21.65 -2.15
CA LEU A 57 15.73 20.60 -3.06
C LEU A 57 17.03 21.06 -3.74
N VAL A 58 18.15 20.42 -3.42
CA VAL A 58 19.48 20.71 -3.99
C VAL A 58 20.03 19.40 -4.56
N ASP A 59 20.34 19.38 -5.86
CA ASP A 59 20.84 18.21 -6.58
C ASP A 59 19.96 16.94 -6.42
N GLY A 60 18.65 17.14 -6.32
CA GLY A 60 17.68 16.06 -6.12
C GLY A 60 17.57 15.56 -4.68
N GLU A 61 18.31 16.14 -3.74
CA GLU A 61 18.25 15.82 -2.32
C GLU A 61 17.63 16.96 -1.51
N LEU A 62 16.82 16.61 -0.51
CA LEU A 62 16.28 17.60 0.43
C LEU A 62 17.36 17.98 1.44
N ARG A 63 17.71 19.27 1.46
CA ARG A 63 18.66 19.86 2.39
C ARG A 63 17.93 20.70 3.42
N CYS A 64 18.47 20.72 4.63
CA CYS A 64 18.02 21.64 5.66
C CYS A 64 18.13 23.08 5.13
N PRO A 65 17.17 23.95 5.46
CA PRO A 65 17.27 25.38 5.18
C PRO A 65 18.49 26.00 5.87
#